data_AF-A0A1B6CA90-F1
#
_entry.id   AF-A0A1B6CA90-F1
#
_cell.length_a   1.000
_cell.length_b   1.000
_cell.length_c   1.000
_cell.angle_alpha   90.00
_cell.angle_beta   90.00
_cell.angle_gamma   90.00
#
_symmetry.space_group_name_H-M   'P 1'
#
loop_
_entity.id
_entity.type
_entity.pdbx_description
1 polymer ?
#
loop_
_entity_poly.entity_id
_entity_poly.type
_entity_poly.pdbx_seq_one_letter_code
_entity_poly.pdbx_strand_id
1 'polypeptide(L)'
;PSIRVHSGTDYSGSSRLIRWTEVFILQSEEADHGPGEPLDISRLSGSIAQATCLALVPMLDLLSVASLTTLAVRANVHPENVGYEAGGNGEKLPPIYMKSLDDELVPVLHQAALAAENSPATLELVFRIMEQ
;
A
#
# COMPACT_ATOMS: atom_id res chain seq x y z
N PRO A 1 6.09 11.13 -10.69
CA PRO A 1 7.15 11.27 -9.66
C PRO A 1 7.22 10.00 -8.78
N SER A 2 8.37 9.32 -8.71
CA SER A 2 8.59 8.18 -7.80
C SER A 2 9.39 8.64 -6.58
N ILE A 3 8.86 8.39 -5.38
CA ILE A 3 9.54 8.73 -4.14
C ILE A 3 10.14 7.44 -3.58
N ARG A 4 11.46 7.36 -3.56
CA ARG A 4 12.17 6.28 -2.87
C ARG A 4 12.26 6.63 -1.39
N VAL A 5 11.28 6.22 -0.60
CA VAL A 5 11.28 6.44 0.85
C VAL A 5 12.38 5.55 1.46
N HIS A 6 13.48 6.17 1.89
CA HIS A 6 14.66 5.47 2.44
C HIS A 6 14.53 5.10 3.94
N SER A 7 13.31 5.01 4.45
CA SER A 7 13.00 4.51 5.81
C SER A 7 11.98 3.38 5.69
N GLY A 8 12.39 2.30 5.03
CA GLY A 8 11.58 1.09 4.93
C GLY A 8 11.24 0.62 6.34
N THR A 9 9.98 0.71 6.72
CA THR A 9 9.53 0.18 7.99
C THR A 9 9.52 -1.33 7.86
N ASP A 10 10.33 -1.97 8.68
CA ASP A 10 10.47 -3.42 8.73
C ASP A 10 9.36 -3.97 9.63
N TYR A 11 8.58 -4.91 9.11
CA TYR A 11 7.63 -5.65 9.91
C TYR A 11 8.05 -7.11 9.95
N SER A 12 8.55 -7.53 11.11
CA SER A 12 8.99 -8.90 11.35
C SER A 12 7.80 -9.79 11.67
N GLY A 13 7.69 -10.91 10.97
CA GLY A 13 6.82 -12.02 11.30
C GLY A 13 7.55 -13.09 12.11
N SER A 14 7.11 -14.33 11.95
CA SER A 14 7.64 -15.50 12.66
C SER A 14 9.06 -15.87 12.21
N SER A 15 9.26 -15.99 10.90
CA SER A 15 10.50 -16.47 10.27
C SER A 15 11.04 -15.52 9.20
N ARG A 16 10.23 -14.52 8.84
CA ARG A 16 10.37 -13.66 7.66
C ARG A 16 9.93 -12.27 8.03
N LEU A 17 10.49 -11.29 7.33
CA LEU A 17 10.07 -9.90 7.46
C LEU A 17 9.53 -9.39 6.12
N ILE A 18 8.61 -8.44 6.19
CA ILE A 18 8.17 -7.65 5.05
C ILE A 18 8.69 -6.22 5.22
N ARG A 19 9.29 -5.69 4.15
CA ARG A 19 9.83 -4.34 4.11
C ARG A 19 9.18 -3.57 2.98
N TRP A 20 8.61 -2.41 3.30
CA TRP A 20 8.25 -1.43 2.30
C TRP A 20 9.52 -0.79 1.72
N THR A 21 9.66 -0.82 0.40
CA THR A 21 10.91 -0.42 -0.29
C THR A 21 10.75 0.84 -1.13
N GLU A 22 9.63 0.97 -1.85
CA GLU A 22 9.40 2.05 -2.81
C GLU A 22 7.93 2.45 -2.82
N VAL A 23 7.65 3.71 -3.13
CA VAL A 23 6.30 4.19 -3.44
C VAL A 23 6.33 5.03 -4.72
N PHE A 24 5.36 4.76 -5.57
CA PHE A 24 5.16 5.42 -6.85
C PHE A 24 3.85 6.20 -6.77
N ILE A 25 3.94 7.50 -6.99
CA ILE A 25 2.76 8.35 -7.11
C ILE A 25 2.40 8.34 -8.60
N LEU A 26 1.39 7.52 -8.93
CA LEU A 26 0.95 7.31 -10.31
C LEU A 26 0.04 8.44 -10.77
N GLN A 27 -0.85 8.87 -9.88
CA GLN A 27 -1.74 9.99 -10.09
C GLN A 27 -1.79 10.80 -8.80
N SER A 28 -1.50 12.07 -8.92
CA SER A 28 -1.79 13.08 -7.91
C SER A 28 -2.13 14.30 -8.72
N GLU A 29 -3.35 14.81 -8.62
CA GLU A 29 -3.56 16.19 -9.05
C GLU A 29 -2.73 17.07 -8.10
N GLU A 30 -1.49 17.38 -8.53
CA GLU A 30 -0.85 18.61 -8.11
C GLU A 30 -1.74 19.73 -8.64
N ALA A 31 -2.82 20.01 -7.90
CA ALA A 31 -3.67 21.14 -8.15
C ALA A 31 -2.80 22.37 -7.93
N ASP A 32 -2.24 22.84 -9.04
CA ASP A 32 -2.06 24.25 -9.31
C ASP A 32 -3.30 24.98 -8.72
N HIS A 33 -3.07 25.73 -7.64
CA HIS A 33 -3.99 26.73 -7.06
C HIS A 33 -5.06 26.28 -6.03
N GLY A 34 -4.75 26.45 -4.74
CA GLY A 34 -5.76 26.69 -3.69
C GLY A 34 -5.17 26.66 -2.25
N PRO A 35 -5.67 27.45 -1.29
CA PRO A 35 -5.20 27.48 0.10
C PRO A 35 -5.78 26.33 0.94
N GLY A 36 -5.91 25.13 0.35
CA GLY A 36 -6.32 23.91 1.04
C GLY A 36 -5.10 23.09 1.44
N GLU A 37 -5.16 22.37 2.57
CA GLU A 37 -4.11 21.43 2.94
C GLU A 37 -4.01 20.34 1.85
N PRO A 38 -2.86 20.21 1.16
CA PRO A 38 -2.69 19.15 0.18
C PRO A 38 -2.80 17.79 0.86
N LEU A 39 -3.43 16.82 0.21
CA LEU A 39 -3.49 15.44 0.71
C LEU A 39 -2.07 14.96 1.04
N ASP A 40 -1.82 14.64 2.32
CA ASP A 40 -0.51 14.19 2.79
C ASP A 40 -0.17 12.79 2.24
N ILE A 41 0.37 12.74 1.02
CA ILE A 41 0.78 11.49 0.36
C ILE A 41 1.78 10.71 1.22
N SER A 42 2.67 11.39 1.93
CA SER A 42 3.62 10.77 2.87
C SER A 42 2.90 10.04 4.01
N ARG A 43 1.86 10.65 4.58
CA ARG A 43 1.06 10.05 5.65
C ARG A 43 0.21 8.91 5.11
N LEU A 44 -0.45 9.12 3.97
CA LEU A 44 -1.28 8.12 3.31
C LEU A 44 -0.48 6.88 2.92
N SER A 45 0.66 7.06 2.27
CA SER A 45 1.56 5.94 1.93
C SER A 45 2.06 5.22 3.18
N GLY A 46 2.40 5.94 4.25
CA GLY A 46 2.73 5.33 5.54
C GLY A 46 1.58 4.48 6.11
N SER A 47 0.34 4.99 6.11
CA SER A 47 -0.82 4.25 6.58
C SER A 47 -1.14 3.02 5.74
N ILE A 48 -1.07 3.12 4.41
CA ILE A 48 -1.25 1.98 3.50
C ILE A 48 -0.15 0.94 3.72
N ALA A 49 1.11 1.39 3.84
CA ALA A 49 2.24 0.51 4.10
C ALA A 49 2.06 -0.25 5.43
N GLN A 50 1.68 0.45 6.49
CA GLN A 50 1.44 -0.14 7.80
C GLN A 50 0.32 -1.18 7.76
N ALA A 51 -0.84 -0.84 7.21
CA ALA A 51 -1.99 -1.74 7.08
C ALA A 51 -1.66 -2.98 6.23
N THR A 52 -0.97 -2.77 5.11
CA THR A 52 -0.50 -3.87 4.24
C THR A 52 0.42 -4.80 5.02
N CYS A 53 1.42 -4.26 5.71
CA CYS A 53 2.35 -5.08 6.48
C CYS A 53 1.64 -5.83 7.61
N LEU A 54 0.74 -5.20 8.36
CA LEU A 54 -0.05 -5.85 9.42
C LEU A 54 -0.85 -7.04 8.88
N ALA A 55 -1.52 -6.88 7.75
CA ALA A 55 -2.28 -7.95 7.10
C ALA A 55 -1.36 -9.09 6.62
N LEU A 56 -0.20 -8.77 6.04
CA LEU A 56 0.66 -9.77 5.41
C LEU A 56 1.63 -10.48 6.38
N VAL A 57 2.01 -9.85 7.51
CA VAL A 57 2.86 -10.42 8.56
C VAL A 57 2.47 -11.86 8.96
N PRO A 58 1.20 -12.18 9.28
CA PRO A 58 0.80 -13.55 9.63
C PRO A 58 0.83 -14.52 8.44
N MET A 59 0.95 -14.02 7.20
CA MET A 59 0.90 -14.80 5.97
C MET A 59 2.26 -14.84 5.22
N LEU A 60 3.33 -14.29 5.78
CA LEU A 60 4.66 -14.27 5.14
C LEU A 60 5.19 -15.67 4.86
N ASP A 61 4.92 -16.63 5.74
CA ASP A 61 5.27 -18.04 5.53
C ASP A 61 4.57 -18.61 4.28
N LEU A 62 3.27 -18.34 4.11
CA LEU A 62 2.50 -18.79 2.94
C LEU A 62 2.97 -18.14 1.65
N LEU A 63 3.21 -16.83 1.68
CA LEU A 63 3.71 -16.06 0.53
C LEU A 63 5.08 -16.58 0.08
N SER A 64 5.95 -16.94 1.03
CA SER A 64 7.22 -17.53 0.66
C SER A 64 7.09 -18.93 0.07
N VAL A 65 6.19 -19.77 0.59
CA VAL A 65 5.94 -21.09 0.00
C VAL A 65 5.44 -20.93 -1.45
N ALA A 66 4.67 -19.87 -1.71
CA ALA A 66 4.22 -19.49 -3.04
C ALA A 66 5.30 -18.78 -3.89
N SER A 67 6.54 -18.62 -3.41
CA SER A 67 7.61 -17.87 -4.08
C SER A 67 7.26 -16.42 -4.42
N LEU A 68 6.35 -15.82 -3.65
CA LEU A 68 5.92 -14.43 -3.75
C LEU A 68 6.80 -13.55 -2.86
N THR A 69 8.04 -13.31 -3.29
CA THR A 69 9.01 -12.51 -2.51
C THR A 69 8.88 -11.00 -2.73
N THR A 70 8.29 -10.58 -3.85
CA THR A 70 8.05 -9.17 -4.17
C THR A 70 6.58 -8.95 -4.43
N LEU A 71 6.00 -7.99 -3.73
CA LEU A 71 4.60 -7.63 -3.79
C LEU A 71 4.45 -6.15 -4.12
N ALA A 72 3.39 -5.81 -4.80
CA ALA A 72 2.97 -4.43 -5.05
C ALA A 72 1.51 -4.26 -4.63
N VAL A 73 1.23 -3.14 -3.98
CA VAL A 73 -0.14 -2.71 -3.63
C VAL A 73 -0.38 -1.36 -4.26
N ARG A 74 -1.32 -1.31 -5.20
CA ARG A 74 -1.79 -0.10 -5.83
C ARG A 74 -3.09 0.34 -5.18
N ALA A 75 -3.07 1.45 -4.48
CA ALA A 75 -4.21 2.07 -3.85
C ALA A 75 -4.75 3.21 -4.72
N ASN A 76 -6.06 3.21 -4.94
CA ASN A 76 -6.77 4.32 -5.55
C ASN A 76 -7.63 5.02 -4.50
N VAL A 77 -7.33 6.29 -4.26
CA VAL A 77 -8.03 7.16 -3.32
C VAL A 77 -8.82 8.16 -4.15
N HIS A 78 -10.06 7.79 -4.46
CA HIS A 78 -10.98 8.61 -5.23
C HIS A 78 -12.35 8.60 -4.54
N PRO A 79 -13.03 9.76 -4.38
CA PRO A 79 -14.33 9.83 -3.68
C PRO A 79 -15.39 8.91 -4.32
N GLU A 80 -15.38 8.77 -5.64
CA GLU A 80 -16.31 7.89 -6.37
C GLU A 80 -15.77 6.47 -6.63
N ASN A 81 -14.47 6.25 -6.51
CA ASN A 81 -13.84 4.98 -6.94
C ASN A 81 -12.66 4.61 -6.04
N VAL A 82 -12.95 4.44 -4.76
CA VAL A 82 -11.96 3.99 -3.77
C VAL A 82 -11.76 2.48 -3.88
N GLY A 83 -10.50 2.06 -3.91
CA GLY A 83 -10.16 0.64 -4.00
C GLY A 83 -8.66 0.40 -4.00
N TYR A 84 -8.26 -0.86 -3.99
CA TYR A 84 -6.86 -1.23 -4.18
C TYR A 84 -6.73 -2.51 -4.99
N GLU A 85 -5.54 -2.70 -5.53
CA GLU A 85 -5.12 -3.92 -6.19
C GLU A 85 -3.81 -4.37 -5.56
N ALA A 86 -3.70 -5.66 -5.26
CA ALA A 86 -2.48 -6.25 -4.74
C ALA A 86 -2.02 -7.41 -5.65
N GLY A 87 -0.73 -7.49 -5.88
CA GLY A 87 -0.15 -8.49 -6.78
C GLY A 87 1.31 -8.78 -6.48
N GLY A 88 1.82 -9.88 -7.03
CA GLY A 88 3.23 -10.27 -6.96
C GLY A 88 3.62 -11.03 -8.23
N ASN A 89 4.87 -10.87 -8.68
CA ASN A 89 5.36 -11.48 -9.94
C ASN A 89 4.52 -11.19 -11.20
N GLY A 90 3.78 -10.06 -11.23
CA GLY A 90 2.91 -9.70 -12.35
C GLY A 90 1.53 -10.36 -12.32
N GLU A 91 1.21 -11.16 -11.30
CA GLU A 91 -0.10 -11.76 -11.09
C GLU A 91 -0.80 -11.16 -9.87
N LYS A 92 -2.14 -11.23 -9.84
CA LYS A 92 -2.94 -10.78 -8.69
C LYS A 92 -2.72 -11.73 -7.51
N LEU A 93 -2.71 -11.16 -6.30
CA LEU A 93 -2.62 -11.99 -5.10
C LEU A 93 -3.85 -12.90 -4.98
N PRO A 94 -3.66 -14.17 -4.57
CA PRO A 94 -4.77 -15.06 -4.28
C PRO A 94 -5.79 -14.47 -3.29
N PRO A 95 -7.09 -14.83 -3.40
CA PRO A 95 -8.16 -14.25 -2.59
C PRO A 95 -7.96 -14.38 -1.07
N ILE A 96 -7.23 -15.39 -0.62
CA ILE A 96 -6.91 -15.58 0.80
C ILE A 96 -6.11 -14.41 1.37
N TYR A 97 -5.16 -13.86 0.61
CA TYR A 97 -4.37 -12.70 1.03
C TYR A 97 -5.15 -11.41 0.88
N MET A 98 -5.92 -11.28 -0.21
CA MET A 98 -6.81 -10.14 -0.45
C MET A 98 -7.77 -9.93 0.71
N LYS A 99 -8.37 -11.01 1.24
CA LYS A 99 -9.31 -10.89 2.36
C LYS A 99 -8.69 -10.21 3.58
N SER A 100 -7.48 -10.62 3.98
CA SER A 100 -6.81 -9.99 5.13
C SER A 100 -6.35 -8.57 4.83
N LEU A 101 -5.97 -8.30 3.57
CA LEU A 101 -5.66 -6.95 3.12
C LEU A 101 -6.91 -6.07 3.15
N ASP A 102 -8.08 -6.57 2.78
CA ASP A 102 -9.33 -5.83 2.81
C ASP A 102 -9.65 -5.34 4.22
N ASP A 103 -9.56 -6.22 5.23
CA ASP A 103 -9.83 -5.88 6.62
C ASP A 103 -8.98 -4.70 7.13
N GLU A 104 -7.72 -4.58 6.68
CA GLU A 104 -6.79 -3.52 7.11
C GLU A 104 -6.75 -2.30 6.15
N LEU A 105 -6.83 -2.51 4.84
CA LEU A 105 -6.68 -1.45 3.82
C LEU A 105 -7.98 -0.72 3.53
N VAL A 106 -9.12 -1.41 3.46
CA VAL A 106 -10.42 -0.76 3.18
C VAL A 106 -10.70 0.41 4.12
N PRO A 107 -10.56 0.29 5.46
CA PRO A 107 -10.81 1.43 6.34
C PRO A 107 -9.82 2.59 6.11
N VAL A 108 -8.55 2.29 5.85
CA VAL A 108 -7.53 3.31 5.58
C VAL A 108 -7.83 4.06 4.29
N LEU A 109 -8.20 3.35 3.22
CA LEU A 109 -8.51 3.93 1.92
C LEU A 109 -9.81 4.73 1.96
N HIS A 110 -10.85 4.23 2.65
CA HIS A 110 -12.08 4.98 2.85
C HIS A 110 -11.82 6.29 3.60
N GLN A 111 -11.05 6.23 4.69
CA GLN A 111 -10.69 7.44 5.44
C GLN A 111 -9.87 8.42 4.58
N ALA A 112 -8.95 7.90 3.78
CA ALA A 112 -8.17 8.70 2.85
C ALA A 112 -9.03 9.34 1.75
N ALA A 113 -10.02 8.61 1.22
CA ALA A 113 -10.92 9.12 0.19
C ALA A 113 -11.82 10.23 0.73
N LEU A 114 -12.25 10.13 1.99
CA LEU A 114 -12.96 11.20 2.69
C LEU A 114 -12.07 12.43 2.89
N ALA A 115 -10.79 12.24 3.27
CA ALA A 115 -9.84 13.33 3.45
C ALA A 115 -9.36 13.96 2.13
N ALA A 116 -9.38 13.19 1.04
CA ALA A 116 -8.97 13.65 -0.27
C ALA A 116 -9.96 14.68 -0.85
N GLU A 117 -11.24 14.62 -0.47
CA GLU A 117 -12.36 15.45 -0.97
C GLU A 117 -12.38 15.59 -2.51
N ASN A 118 -11.56 16.49 -3.07
CA ASN A 118 -11.43 16.79 -4.50
C ASN A 118 -10.03 16.50 -5.08
N SER A 119 -9.11 15.89 -4.32
CA SER A 119 -7.73 15.61 -4.71
C SER A 119 -7.52 14.11 -4.85
N PRO A 120 -7.94 13.49 -5.97
CA PRO A 120 -7.75 12.07 -6.16
C PRO A 120 -6.27 11.71 -6.24
N ALA A 121 -5.91 10.59 -5.62
CA ALA A 121 -4.54 10.10 -5.62
C ALA A 121 -4.49 8.59 -5.85
N THR A 122 -3.59 8.19 -6.74
CA THR A 122 -3.25 6.79 -6.99
C THR A 122 -1.80 6.55 -6.60
N LEU A 123 -1.61 5.65 -5.64
CA LEU A 123 -0.32 5.30 -5.08
C LEU A 123 -0.03 3.82 -5.33
N GLU A 124 1.21 3.49 -5.65
CA GLU A 124 1.66 2.11 -5.77
C GLU A 124 2.86 1.88 -4.84
N LEU A 125 2.69 1.00 -3.87
CA LEU A 125 3.68 0.68 -2.87
C LEU A 125 4.29 -0.69 -3.19
N VAL A 126 5.62 -0.79 -3.12
CA VAL A 126 6.35 -2.03 -3.37
C VAL A 126 6.94 -2.56 -2.08
N PHE A 127 6.64 -3.82 -1.81
CA PHE A 127 7.07 -4.56 -0.63
C PHE A 127 7.95 -5.73 -1.03
N ARG A 128 8.95 -6.00 -0.20
CA ARG A 128 9.80 -7.18 -0.33
C ARG A 128 9.73 -8.02 0.93
N ILE A 129 9.54 -9.30 0.74
CA ILE A 129 9.61 -10.32 1.78
C ILE A 129 11.05 -10.83 1.80
N MET A 130 11.66 -10.80 2.98
CA MET A 130 13.02 -11.22 3.23
C MET A 130 13.04 -12.23 4.37
N GLU A 131 14.05 -13.08 4.40
CA GLU A 131 14.30 -13.96 5.54
C GLU A 131 14.92 -13.15 6.68
N GLN A 132 14.53 -13.46 7.92
CA GLN A 132 15.10 -12.86 9.12
C GLN A 132 16.46 -13.44 9.48
#